data_AF-A0A977PW71-F1
#
_entry.id   AF-A0A977PW71-F1
#
_cell.length_a   1.000
_cell.length_b   1.000
_cell.length_c   1.000
_cell.angle_alpha   90.00
_cell.angle_beta   90.00
_cell.angle_gamma   90.00
#
_symmetry.space_group_name_H-M   'P 1'
#
loop_
_entity.id
_entity.type
_entity.pdbx_description
1 polymer ?
#
loop_
_entity_poly.entity_id
_entity_poly.type
_entity_poly.pdbx_seq_one_letter_code
_entity_poly.pdbx_strand_id
1 'polypeptide(L)'
;MVAPKHSELCIQRQCELLGINRSSYYYEPKEISSEELTLLRLLDEQYMKTPFYGSRKMTVYLNTLGYEVNRKRVIRLMNQMGIQAIYPKKRTTLRNPEHQIYPYLGLAEKVKKRKKCGLGKYGLKKHR
;
A
#
# COMPACT_ATOMS: atom_id res chain seq x y z
N MET A 1 16.61 30.87 -9.74
CA MET A 1 15.67 30.63 -10.85
C MET A 1 16.46 30.06 -12.02
N VAL A 2 16.00 28.97 -12.66
CA VAL A 2 16.70 28.35 -13.80
C VAL A 2 16.27 29.05 -15.09
N ALA A 3 17.25 29.48 -15.90
CA ALA A 3 17.07 30.18 -17.17
C ALA A 3 17.53 29.28 -18.34
N PRO A 4 16.62 28.78 -19.20
CA PRO A 4 16.98 27.85 -20.28
C PRO A 4 17.81 28.48 -21.42
N LYS A 5 17.81 29.81 -21.56
CA LYS A 5 18.59 30.56 -22.55
C LYS A 5 19.74 31.37 -21.94
N HIS A 6 20.38 30.85 -20.88
CA HIS A 6 21.55 31.50 -20.29
C HIS A 6 22.78 31.31 -21.20
N SER A 7 23.51 32.38 -21.49
CA SER A 7 24.66 32.37 -22.40
C SER A 7 25.85 31.58 -21.87
N GLU A 8 26.08 31.58 -20.55
CA GLU A 8 27.30 31.03 -19.94
C GLU A 8 27.11 29.72 -19.15
N LEU A 9 25.88 29.34 -18.82
CA LEU A 9 25.60 28.26 -17.87
C LEU A 9 24.54 27.31 -18.41
N CYS A 10 24.88 26.02 -18.50
CA CYS A 10 23.92 25.00 -18.88
C CYS A 10 22.88 24.76 -17.76
N ILE A 11 21.69 24.28 -18.13
CA ILE A 11 20.60 23.95 -17.18
C ILE A 11 21.09 23.04 -16.06
N GLN A 12 21.96 22.08 -16.36
CA GLN A 12 22.54 21.18 -15.36
C GLN A 12 23.35 21.94 -14.31
N ARG A 13 24.22 22.87 -14.72
CA ARG A 13 25.05 23.67 -13.80
C ARG A 13 24.19 24.61 -12.97
N GLN A 14 23.14 25.18 -13.56
CA GLN A 14 22.18 26.02 -12.82
C GLN A 14 21.41 25.21 -11.77
N CYS A 15 20.94 24.00 -12.10
CA CYS A 15 20.30 23.10 -11.15
C CYS A 15 21.24 22.70 -10.00
N GLU A 16 22.51 22.41 -10.32
CA GLU A 16 23.55 22.08 -9.35
C GLU A 16 23.83 23.25 -8.38
N LEU A 17 23.99 24.47 -8.91
CA LEU A 17 24.18 25.68 -8.11
C LEU A 17 22.98 26.01 -7.22
N LEU A 18 21.76 25.67 -7.66
CA LEU A 18 20.52 25.85 -6.90
C LEU A 18 20.22 24.68 -5.94
N GLY A 19 21.03 23.60 -5.96
CA GLY A 19 20.82 22.42 -5.13
C GLY A 19 19.55 21.62 -5.47
N ILE A 20 19.00 21.77 -6.69
CA ILE A 20 17.82 21.04 -7.14
C ILE A 20 18.19 19.96 -8.15
N ASN A 21 17.43 18.86 -8.17
CA ASN A 21 17.62 17.83 -9.19
C ASN A 21 17.16 18.35 -10.55
N ARG A 22 17.91 18.04 -11.61
CA ARG A 22 17.57 18.38 -13.00
C ARG A 22 16.21 17.82 -13.42
N SER A 23 15.84 16.63 -12.92
CA SER A 23 14.54 16.01 -13.23
C SER A 23 13.36 16.82 -12.70
N SER A 24 13.51 17.47 -11.55
CA SER A 24 12.48 18.34 -10.96
C SER A 24 12.21 19.58 -11.80
N TYR A 25 13.21 20.08 -12.53
CA TYR A 25 13.04 21.23 -13.43
C TYR A 25 12.13 20.91 -14.64
N TYR A 26 12.23 19.70 -15.18
CA TYR A 26 11.39 19.28 -16.32
C TYR A 26 10.05 18.69 -15.90
N TYR A 27 9.83 18.46 -14.61
CA TYR A 27 8.59 17.87 -14.14
C TYR A 27 7.48 18.91 -14.12
N GLU A 28 6.47 18.70 -14.96
CA GLU A 28 5.22 19.45 -14.90
C GLU A 28 4.23 18.68 -13.99
N PRO A 29 3.75 19.30 -12.90
CA PRO A 29 2.76 18.66 -12.05
C PRO A 29 1.45 18.47 -12.82
N LYS A 30 0.93 17.25 -12.80
CA LYS A 30 -0.35 16.94 -13.45
C LYS A 30 -1.51 17.40 -12.57
N GLU A 31 -2.42 18.18 -13.15
CA GLU A 31 -3.66 18.57 -12.49
C GLU A 31 -4.60 17.38 -12.25
N ILE A 32 -5.41 17.47 -11.20
CA ILE A 32 -6.38 16.46 -10.84
C ILE A 32 -7.58 16.57 -11.79
N SER A 33 -7.94 15.47 -12.45
CA SER A 33 -9.09 15.48 -13.36
C SER A 33 -10.43 15.57 -12.60
N SER A 34 -11.46 16.11 -13.26
CA SER A 34 -12.82 16.21 -12.69
C SER A 34 -13.39 14.84 -12.29
N GLU A 35 -13.11 13.81 -13.08
CA GLU A 35 -13.45 12.42 -12.77
C GLU A 35 -12.77 11.94 -11.48
N GLU A 36 -11.48 12.23 -11.31
CA GLU A 36 -10.75 11.86 -10.09
C GLU A 36 -11.32 12.57 -8.86
N LEU A 37 -11.67 13.86 -9.00
CA LEU A 37 -12.31 14.61 -7.92
C LEU A 37 -13.66 13.98 -7.51
N THR A 38 -14.43 13.51 -8.48
CA THR A 38 -15.72 12.85 -8.24
C THR A 38 -15.53 11.52 -7.53
N LEU A 39 -14.56 10.71 -7.97
CA LEU A 39 -14.22 9.45 -7.30
C LEU A 39 -13.72 9.67 -5.87
N LEU A 40 -12.93 10.71 -5.63
CA LEU A 40 -12.46 11.05 -4.28
C LEU A 40 -13.63 11.38 -3.34
N ARG A 41 -14.61 12.16 -3.80
CA ARG A 41 -15.82 12.48 -3.02
C ARG A 41 -16.63 11.22 -2.68
N LEU A 42 -16.88 10.37 -3.68
CA LEU A 42 -17.63 9.12 -3.48
C LEU A 42 -16.93 8.16 -2.52
N LEU A 43 -15.59 8.11 -2.59
CA LEU A 43 -14.78 7.30 -1.67
C LEU A 43 -14.89 7.80 -0.24
N ASP A 44 -14.81 9.11 -0.03
CA ASP A 44 -14.92 9.73 1.30
C ASP A 44 -16.31 9.49 1.90
N GLU A 45 -17.37 9.79 1.16
CA GLU A 45 -18.76 9.54 1.59
C GLU A 45 -19.01 8.08 1.95
N GLN A 46 -18.49 7.15 1.14
CA GLN A 46 -18.67 5.72 1.40
C GLN A 46 -17.84 5.26 2.60
N TYR A 47 -16.66 5.83 2.81
CA TYR A 47 -15.83 5.51 3.96
C TYR A 47 -16.48 5.96 5.27
N MET A 48 -17.10 7.16 5.29
CA MET A 48 -17.86 7.64 6.46
C MET A 48 -19.02 6.71 6.83
N LYS A 49 -19.67 6.10 5.82
CA LYS A 49 -20.73 5.11 6.05
C LYS A 49 -20.19 3.73 6.46
N THR A 50 -19.03 3.34 5.92
CA THR A 50 -18.50 1.97 6.03
C THR A 50 -16.98 1.94 6.26
N PRO A 51 -16.48 2.25 7.47
CA PRO A 51 -15.04 2.34 7.75
C PRO A 51 -14.28 1.01 7.65
N PHE A 52 -14.99 -0.13 7.60
CA PHE A 52 -14.41 -1.47 7.44
C PHE A 52 -14.24 -1.89 5.97
N TYR A 53 -14.65 -1.06 5.01
CA TYR A 53 -14.50 -1.36 3.59
C TYR A 53 -13.06 -1.14 3.11
N GLY A 54 -12.39 -2.22 2.72
CA GLY A 54 -11.08 -2.16 2.05
C GLY A 54 -11.20 -1.95 0.54
N SER A 55 -10.04 -1.79 -0.11
CA SER A 55 -9.95 -1.52 -1.56
C SER A 55 -10.83 -2.44 -2.41
N ARG A 56 -10.96 -3.73 -2.04
CA ARG A 56 -11.76 -4.70 -2.79
C ARG A 56 -13.25 -4.34 -2.78
N LYS A 57 -13.82 -4.10 -1.60
CA LYS A 57 -15.24 -3.73 -1.47
C LYS A 57 -15.51 -2.35 -2.08
N MET A 58 -14.55 -1.45 -1.92
CA MET A 58 -14.65 -0.10 -2.45
C MET A 58 -14.64 -0.07 -3.98
N THR A 59 -13.82 -0.91 -4.63
CA THR A 59 -13.88 -1.09 -6.09
C THR A 59 -15.24 -1.64 -6.54
N VAL A 60 -15.78 -2.63 -5.84
CA VAL A 60 -17.11 -3.17 -6.17
C VAL A 60 -18.18 -2.09 -6.02
N TYR A 61 -18.16 -1.30 -4.94
CA TYR A 61 -19.09 -0.20 -4.72
C TYR A 61 -19.06 0.84 -5.87
N LEU A 62 -17.86 1.27 -6.28
CA LEU A 62 -17.73 2.22 -7.37
C LEU A 62 -18.19 1.63 -8.72
N ASN A 63 -17.90 0.36 -8.97
CA ASN A 63 -18.39 -0.33 -10.17
C ASN A 63 -19.92 -0.50 -10.15
N THR A 64 -20.53 -0.73 -8.99
CA THR A 64 -22.01 -0.80 -8.87
C THR A 64 -22.69 0.54 -9.11
N LEU A 65 -21.97 1.66 -8.92
CA LEU A 65 -22.43 3.00 -9.27
C LEU A 65 -22.22 3.34 -10.76
N GLY A 66 -21.64 2.42 -11.55
CA GLY A 66 -21.39 2.62 -12.98
C GLY A 66 -20.02 3.19 -13.33
N TYR A 67 -19.12 3.37 -12.36
CA TYR A 67 -17.75 3.80 -12.64
C TYR A 67 -16.87 2.59 -12.91
N GLU A 68 -16.35 2.43 -14.13
CA GLU A 68 -15.39 1.37 -14.45
C GLU A 68 -14.01 1.70 -13.86
N VAL A 69 -13.78 1.30 -12.60
CA VAL A 69 -12.52 1.58 -11.90
C VAL A 69 -11.74 0.31 -11.58
N ASN A 70 -10.44 0.36 -11.86
CA ASN A 70 -9.52 -0.70 -11.46
C ASN A 70 -9.18 -0.58 -9.97
N ARG A 71 -9.05 -1.73 -9.27
CA ARG A 71 -8.56 -1.81 -7.89
C ARG A 71 -7.26 -1.03 -7.66
N LYS A 72 -6.31 -1.03 -8.60
CA LYS A 72 -5.06 -0.26 -8.47
C LYS A 72 -5.32 1.26 -8.35
N ARG A 73 -6.28 1.78 -9.11
CA ARG A 73 -6.70 3.19 -9.05
C ARG A 73 -7.32 3.51 -7.70
N VAL A 74 -8.21 2.65 -7.21
CA VAL A 74 -8.85 2.81 -5.89
C VAL A 74 -7.82 2.78 -4.76
N ILE A 75 -6.84 1.87 -4.80
CA ILE A 75 -5.76 1.82 -3.81
C ILE A 75 -4.97 3.14 -3.78
N ARG A 76 -4.59 3.66 -4.95
CA ARG A 76 -3.89 4.95 -5.05
C ARG A 76 -4.71 6.08 -4.41
N LEU A 77 -5.99 6.20 -4.77
CA LEU A 77 -6.87 7.26 -4.25
C LEU A 77 -7.06 7.14 -2.74
N MET A 78 -7.29 5.93 -2.23
CA MET A 78 -7.38 5.69 -0.77
C MET A 78 -6.09 6.09 -0.06
N ASN A 79 -4.92 5.74 -0.62
CA ASN A 79 -3.63 6.12 -0.04
C ASN A 79 -3.41 7.64 -0.07
N GLN A 80 -3.81 8.32 -1.15
CA GLN A 80 -3.69 9.78 -1.29
C GLN A 80 -4.55 10.52 -0.26
N MET A 81 -5.71 9.97 0.10
CA MET A 81 -6.56 10.50 1.18
C MET A 81 -6.17 10.00 2.58
N GLY A 82 -5.21 9.08 2.71
CA GLY A 82 -4.83 8.48 4.00
C GLY A 82 -5.88 7.54 4.59
N ILE A 83 -6.83 7.06 3.79
CA ILE A 83 -7.95 6.23 4.23
C ILE A 83 -7.58 4.75 4.17
N GLN A 84 -7.82 4.01 5.26
CA GLN A 84 -7.60 2.57 5.33
C GLN A 84 -8.74 1.86 6.04
N ALA A 85 -9.03 0.64 5.62
CA ALA A 85 -10.06 -0.16 6.26
C ALA A 85 -9.69 -0.52 7.71
N ILE A 86 -10.61 -0.22 8.62
CA ILE A 86 -10.48 -0.48 10.05
C ILE A 86 -11.04 -1.87 10.34
N TYR A 87 -10.16 -2.85 10.56
CA TYR A 87 -10.51 -4.19 11.03
C TYR A 87 -9.36 -4.79 11.84
N PRO A 88 -9.64 -5.70 12.79
CA PRO A 88 -8.60 -6.40 13.51
C PRO A 88 -7.78 -7.25 12.53
N LYS A 89 -6.53 -6.86 12.32
CA LYS A 89 -5.59 -7.62 11.50
C LYS A 89 -5.15 -8.86 12.26
N LYS A 90 -5.08 -10.00 11.57
CA LYS A 90 -4.44 -11.20 12.13
C LYS A 90 -3.00 -10.84 12.51
N ARG A 91 -2.55 -11.27 13.69
CA ARG A 91 -1.17 -11.10 14.13
C ARG A 91 -0.26 -12.04 13.32
N THR A 92 0.14 -11.63 12.13
CA THR A 92 1.05 -12.39 11.25
C THR A 92 2.47 -12.49 11.79
N THR A 93 2.82 -11.65 12.77
CA THR A 93 4.09 -11.71 13.50
C THR A 93 4.14 -12.85 14.52
N LEU A 94 2.99 -13.36 14.97
CA LEU A 94 2.96 -14.52 15.84
C LEU A 94 3.24 -15.77 15.02
N ARG A 95 4.38 -16.38 15.31
CA ARG A 95 4.79 -17.63 14.67
C ARG A 95 3.83 -18.76 15.07
N ASN A 96 3.37 -19.53 14.09
CA ASN A 96 2.76 -20.82 14.37
C ASN A 96 3.86 -21.81 14.81
N PRO A 97 3.81 -22.34 16.05
CA PRO A 97 4.81 -23.26 16.57
C PRO A 97 4.97 -24.55 15.74
N GLU A 98 3.96 -24.94 14.97
CA GLU A 98 3.98 -26.12 14.11
C GLU A 98 4.85 -25.95 12.85
N HIS A 99 5.14 -24.71 12.43
CA HIS A 99 5.93 -24.48 11.22
C HIS A 99 7.43 -24.56 11.50
N GLN A 100 8.13 -25.35 10.69
CA GLN A 100 9.58 -25.50 10.72
C GLN A 100 10.27 -24.19 10.32
N ILE A 101 11.30 -23.79 11.07
CA ILE A 101 12.20 -22.70 10.67
C ILE A 101 13.21 -23.28 9.70
N TYR A 102 13.24 -22.73 8.49
CA TYR A 102 14.30 -23.01 7.53
C TYR A 102 15.40 -21.96 7.72
N PRO A 103 16.56 -22.33 8.27
CA PRO A 103 17.72 -21.45 8.22
C PRO A 103 18.07 -21.22 6.75
N TYR A 104 18.35 -19.98 6.41
CA TYR A 104 18.86 -19.63 5.08
C TYR A 104 20.30 -20.15 4.93
N LEU A 105 20.68 -20.43 3.69
CA LEU A 105 21.83 -21.25 3.30
C LEU A 105 23.19 -20.79 3.86
N GLY A 106 23.32 -19.53 4.33
CA GLY A 106 24.56 -18.95 4.84
C GLY A 106 24.68 -18.77 6.36
N LEU A 107 23.66 -19.13 7.16
CA LEU A 107 23.73 -19.04 8.64
C LEU A 107 23.38 -20.35 9.37
N ALA A 108 23.45 -21.48 8.65
CA ALA A 108 23.00 -22.79 9.13
C ALA A 108 23.88 -23.47 10.18
N GLU A 109 24.99 -22.88 10.63
CA GLU A 109 25.91 -23.60 11.52
C GLU A 109 25.38 -23.85 12.95
N LYS A 110 24.33 -23.15 13.39
CA LYS A 110 23.79 -23.36 14.76
C LYS A 110 22.26 -23.24 14.84
N VAL A 111 21.50 -24.14 14.21
CA VAL A 111 20.07 -24.33 14.54
C VAL A 111 19.78 -25.77 14.90
N LYS A 112 20.12 -26.17 16.14
CA LYS A 112 19.53 -27.36 16.77
C LYS A 112 18.25 -26.95 17.51
N LYS A 113 17.07 -27.28 16.96
CA LYS A 113 15.85 -27.44 17.75
C LYS A 113 15.27 -28.82 17.50
N ARG A 114 15.51 -29.74 18.44
CA ARG A 114 14.87 -31.06 18.48
C ARG A 114 13.40 -30.90 18.87
N LYS A 115 12.54 -31.70 18.23
CA LYS A 115 11.08 -31.73 18.39
C LYS A 115 10.68 -32.04 19.83
N LYS A 116 9.62 -31.39 20.34
CA LYS A 116 8.68 -32.04 21.26
C LYS A 116 7.42 -32.38 20.49
N CYS A 117 7.31 -33.65 20.09
CA CYS A 117 6.03 -34.25 19.81
C CYS A 117 5.25 -34.29 21.13
N GLY A 118 4.05 -33.71 21.15
CA GLY A 118 3.13 -33.77 22.27
C GLY A 118 1.71 -33.86 21.73
N LEU A 119 1.19 -35.07 21.65
CA LEU A 119 -0.22 -35.38 21.39
C LEU A 119 -1.10 -34.64 22.41
N GLY A 120 -2.15 -33.94 21.92
CA GLY A 120 -2.99 -33.08 22.75
C GLY A 120 -4.39 -32.79 22.20
N LYS A 121 -5.10 -33.86 21.82
CA LYS A 121 -6.56 -34.07 21.80
C LYS A 121 -7.48 -33.06 21.09
N TYR A 122 -8.13 -33.58 20.04
CA TYR A 122 -9.43 -33.16 19.54
C TYR A 122 -10.40 -32.81 20.68
N GLY A 123 -10.83 -31.55 20.74
CA GLY A 123 -11.99 -31.10 21.52
C GLY A 123 -13.25 -31.20 20.66
N LEU A 124 -14.19 -32.02 21.10
CA LEU A 124 -15.40 -32.45 20.41
C LEU A 124 -16.34 -31.30 20.00
N LYS A 125 -17.00 -31.54 18.86
CA LYS A 125 -18.31 -31.00 18.48
C LYS A 125 -19.25 -30.96 19.70
N LYS A 126 -19.90 -29.83 19.94
CA LYS A 126 -21.29 -29.82 20.44
C LYS A 126 -22.10 -28.84 19.61
N HIS A 127 -22.99 -29.41 18.81
CA HIS A 127 -24.18 -28.76 18.34
C HIS A 127 -24.97 -28.21 19.54
N ARG A 128 -25.43 -26.98 19.42
CA ARG A 128 -26.79 -26.58 19.77
C ARG A 128 -27.27 -25.62 18.69
#